data_AF-J3PID7-F1
#
_entry.id   AF-J3PID7-F1
#
_cell.length_a   1.000
_cell.length_b   1.000
_cell.length_c   1.000
_cell.angle_alpha   90.00
_cell.angle_beta   90.00
_cell.angle_gamma   90.00
#
_symmetry.space_group_name_H-M   'P 1'
#
loop_
_entity.id
_entity.type
_entity.pdbx_description
1 polymer ?
#
loop_
_entity_poly.entity_id
_entity_poly.type
_entity_poly.pdbx_seq_one_letter_code
_entity_poly.pdbx_strand_id
1 'polypeptide(L)'
;MARTESEIGTFGIVARRARLDVPPRAGLGKPPGIRFNVSFDGLKREYNRLIDHYIAHEELKTQLKRRVLPEPSTRFLYETLVGQWLEEMERAYPSNKTYELYSFFVFTNSDPAKLATITELISGLMTEFRTQFKGEKVTFLVTWIHSGGKASEPPPEATAYFWREAVFHAYVTVEWVDKWMEGEMRAFLIKVKRALRPHSLGQEAAFINFPDRDFPSRLHERAYFGDNTEELRRIKQMWDPEGFFKWPQGVKRPGDPDEEDEESDGGDEDQTDRLASEQWAKRWKHDNPADLEAEFAYLAERGFDEDD
;
A
#
# COMPACT_ATOMS: atom_id res chain seq x y z
N MET A 1 35.24 16.24 20.10
CA MET A 1 34.48 17.10 21.04
C MET A 1 33.01 16.76 20.85
N ALA A 2 32.51 15.85 21.69
CA ALA A 2 31.15 15.33 21.64
C ALA A 2 30.17 16.47 21.90
N ARG A 3 29.20 16.68 20.99
CA ARG A 3 28.02 17.49 21.30
C ARG A 3 26.95 16.57 21.86
N THR A 4 26.45 17.01 23.01
CA THR A 4 25.59 16.35 23.97
C THR A 4 24.23 15.94 23.42
N GLU A 5 23.82 14.72 23.78
CA GLU A 5 22.49 14.11 23.67
C GLU A 5 21.46 14.80 24.58
N SER A 6 21.20 16.10 24.39
CA SER A 6 20.24 16.82 25.21
C SER A 6 19.31 17.69 24.36
N GLU A 7 18.44 17.07 23.56
CA GLU A 7 17.20 17.71 23.05
C GLU A 7 16.23 16.72 22.35
N ILE A 8 16.29 15.41 22.66
CA ILE A 8 15.25 14.46 22.22
C ILE A 8 14.14 14.45 23.28
N GLY A 9 13.29 15.47 23.21
CA GLY A 9 12.19 15.67 24.14
C GLY A 9 10.97 16.27 23.46
N THR A 10 10.63 15.79 22.26
CA THR A 10 9.47 16.29 21.52
C THR A 10 8.22 15.52 21.95
N PHE A 11 7.28 16.24 22.58
CA PHE A 11 5.95 15.75 22.90
C PHE A 11 5.22 15.42 21.60
N GLY A 12 4.90 14.14 21.38
CA GLY A 12 4.02 13.71 20.31
C GLY A 12 2.57 13.79 20.77
N ILE A 13 1.66 13.98 19.83
CA ILE A 13 0.23 13.93 20.08
C ILE A 13 -0.38 13.00 19.06
N VAL A 14 -1.05 11.99 19.58
CA VAL A 14 -1.54 10.89 18.78
C VAL A 14 -3.04 10.89 18.94
N ALA A 15 -3.75 11.13 17.84
CA ALA A 15 -5.14 10.72 17.78
C ALA A 15 -5.14 9.20 17.56
N ARG A 16 -5.42 8.43 18.63
CA ARG A 16 -5.62 6.99 18.48
C ARG A 16 -6.85 6.77 17.59
N ARG A 17 -6.65 6.11 16.44
CA ARG A 17 -7.66 5.43 15.58
C ARG A 17 -9.05 6.07 15.66
N ALA A 18 -9.27 7.22 15.02
CA ALA A 18 -10.58 7.85 14.97
C ALA A 18 -11.42 7.25 13.81
N ARG A 19 -12.33 6.32 14.11
CA ARG A 19 -13.46 6.03 13.20
C ARG A 19 -14.45 7.18 13.26
N LEU A 20 -14.56 7.98 12.20
CA LEU A 20 -15.72 8.84 12.02
C LEU A 20 -16.82 7.99 11.39
N ASP A 21 -17.54 7.28 12.24
CA ASP A 21 -18.85 6.76 11.87
C ASP A 21 -19.79 7.96 11.85
N VAL A 22 -20.09 8.49 10.65
CA VAL A 22 -21.24 9.37 10.48
C VAL A 22 -22.48 8.49 10.70
N PRO A 23 -23.27 8.70 11.76
CA PRO A 23 -24.38 7.81 12.07
C PRO A 23 -25.46 7.92 10.96
N PRO A 24 -25.93 6.81 10.37
CA PRO A 24 -27.07 6.85 9.48
C PRO A 24 -28.37 7.07 10.26
N ARG A 25 -29.31 7.81 9.64
CA ARG A 25 -30.73 7.65 9.96
C ARG A 25 -31.10 6.18 9.72
N ALA A 26 -31.76 5.57 10.69
CA ALA A 26 -32.09 4.15 10.71
C ALA A 26 -32.81 3.71 9.42
N GLY A 27 -32.32 2.65 8.76
CA GLY A 27 -33.06 1.92 7.72
C GLY A 27 -32.34 1.59 6.41
N LEU A 28 -31.13 2.11 6.16
CA LEU A 28 -30.36 1.83 4.93
C LEU A 28 -28.95 1.36 5.31
N GLY A 29 -28.36 0.48 4.49
CA GLY A 29 -27.02 -0.09 4.71
C GLY A 29 -25.99 0.98 5.12
N LYS A 30 -25.05 0.63 6.00
CA LYS A 30 -24.10 1.58 6.58
C LYS A 30 -23.47 2.47 5.49
N PRO A 31 -23.56 3.81 5.59
CA PRO A 31 -22.91 4.71 4.65
C PRO A 31 -21.40 4.46 4.66
N PRO A 32 -20.66 4.87 3.62
CA PRO A 32 -19.20 4.83 3.63
C PRO A 32 -18.68 5.55 4.88
N GLY A 33 -18.02 4.80 5.77
CA GLY A 33 -17.35 5.36 6.93
C GLY A 33 -15.96 5.81 6.53
N ILE A 34 -15.63 7.08 6.80
CA ILE A 34 -14.29 7.60 6.59
C ILE A 34 -13.51 7.44 7.89
N ARG A 35 -12.34 6.80 7.81
CA ARG A 35 -11.44 6.64 8.96
C ARG A 35 -10.29 7.62 8.83
N PHE A 36 -10.04 8.36 9.90
CA PHE A 36 -8.89 9.27 10.00
C PHE A 36 -7.93 8.76 11.08
N ASN A 37 -6.66 8.65 10.72
CA ASN A 37 -5.57 8.56 11.69
C ASN A 37 -4.83 9.90 11.64
N VAL A 38 -4.73 10.59 12.77
CA VAL A 38 -4.07 11.91 12.84
C VAL A 38 -2.98 11.85 13.89
N SER A 39 -1.77 12.22 13.50
CA SER A 39 -0.64 12.40 14.40
C SER A 39 -0.16 13.84 14.29
N PHE A 40 0.24 14.43 15.40
CA PHE A 40 0.70 15.81 15.49
C PHE A 40 1.95 15.87 16.35
N ASP A 41 3.01 16.52 15.86
CA ASP A 41 4.21 16.76 16.64
C ASP A 41 4.10 18.14 17.31
N GLY A 42 4.00 18.18 18.65
CA GLY A 42 3.81 19.41 19.41
C GLY A 42 2.81 19.29 20.56
N LEU A 43 2.34 20.43 21.08
CA LEU A 43 1.48 20.45 22.28
C LEU A 43 -0.03 20.40 21.95
N LYS A 44 -0.84 19.91 22.90
CA LYS A 44 -2.29 19.68 22.66
C LYS A 44 -3.03 20.97 22.39
N ARG A 45 -2.56 22.05 23.01
CA ARG A 45 -3.02 23.41 22.76
C ARG A 45 -2.73 23.91 21.34
N GLU A 46 -1.64 23.47 20.71
CA GLU A 46 -1.29 23.82 19.34
C GLU A 46 -2.14 23.02 18.36
N TYR A 47 -2.24 21.71 18.58
CA TYR A 47 -3.17 20.85 17.85
C TYR A 47 -4.59 21.39 17.88
N ASN A 48 -5.14 21.68 19.06
CA ASN A 48 -6.51 22.20 19.19
C ASN A 48 -6.70 23.53 18.42
N ARG A 49 -5.71 24.43 18.47
CA ARG A 49 -5.74 25.70 17.70
C ARG A 49 -5.77 25.46 16.19
N LEU A 50 -5.01 24.48 15.70
CA LEU A 50 -5.04 24.10 14.28
C LEU A 50 -6.39 23.52 13.89
N ILE A 51 -6.96 22.63 14.71
CA ILE A 51 -8.29 22.07 14.47
C ILE A 51 -9.36 23.17 14.43
N ASP A 52 -9.30 24.14 15.35
CA ASP A 52 -10.22 25.28 15.34
C ASP A 52 -10.09 26.18 14.12
N HIS A 53 -8.86 26.34 13.62
CA HIS A 53 -8.58 27.21 12.50
C HIS A 53 -8.98 26.58 11.15
N TYR A 54 -8.67 25.30 10.94
CA TYR A 54 -8.77 24.67 9.61
C TYR A 54 -10.02 23.81 9.42
N ILE A 55 -10.63 23.27 10.48
CA ILE A 55 -11.80 22.40 10.33
C ILE A 55 -13.05 23.24 10.52
N ALA A 56 -13.94 23.30 9.53
CA ALA A 56 -15.19 24.07 9.67
C ALA A 56 -16.28 23.32 10.46
N HIS A 57 -16.35 21.99 10.32
CA HIS A 57 -17.45 21.18 10.83
C HIS A 57 -17.33 20.93 12.35
N GLU A 58 -18.30 21.42 13.12
CA GLU A 58 -18.20 21.50 14.59
C GLU A 58 -18.19 20.13 15.30
N GLU A 59 -18.99 19.18 14.82
CA GLU A 59 -18.97 17.82 15.35
C GLU A 59 -17.62 17.14 15.09
N LEU A 60 -17.03 17.39 13.92
CA LEU A 60 -15.75 16.81 13.53
C LEU A 60 -14.62 17.38 14.40
N LYS A 61 -14.59 18.71 14.62
CA LYS A 61 -13.67 19.34 15.59
C LYS A 61 -13.77 18.67 16.94
N THR A 62 -15.00 18.50 17.45
CA THR A 62 -15.25 17.91 18.76
C THR A 62 -14.69 16.49 18.84
N GLN A 63 -14.94 15.67 17.82
CA GLN A 63 -14.41 14.31 17.77
C GLN A 63 -12.88 14.27 17.67
N LEU A 64 -12.27 15.09 16.80
CA LEU A 64 -10.82 15.16 16.61
C LEU A 64 -10.07 15.64 17.86
N LYS A 65 -10.64 16.59 18.62
CA LYS A 65 -10.05 17.07 19.88
C LYS A 65 -10.25 16.11 21.04
N ARG A 66 -11.40 15.42 21.08
CA ARG A 66 -11.71 14.45 22.15
C ARG A 66 -10.83 13.20 22.05
N ARG A 67 -10.54 12.73 20.83
CA ARG A 67 -9.83 11.47 20.58
C ARG A 67 -8.31 11.60 20.49
N VAL A 68 -7.76 12.68 21.03
CA VAL A 68 -6.32 12.96 21.00
C VAL A 68 -5.68 12.83 22.37
N LEU A 69 -4.62 12.02 22.45
CA LEU A 69 -3.83 11.77 23.65
C LEU A 69 -2.41 12.32 23.47
N PRO A 70 -1.96 13.25 24.32
CA PRO A 70 -0.57 13.68 24.32
C PRO A 70 0.32 12.63 24.98
N GLU A 71 1.38 12.20 24.30
CA GLU A 71 2.32 11.19 24.79
C GLU A 71 3.73 11.40 24.19
N PRO A 72 4.81 11.00 24.88
CA PRO A 72 6.15 11.09 24.29
C PRO A 72 6.21 10.37 22.94
N SER A 73 6.87 10.98 21.95
CA SER A 73 7.00 10.42 20.60
C SER A 73 7.64 9.02 20.61
N THR A 74 8.57 8.76 21.52
CA THR A 74 9.18 7.45 21.73
C THR A 74 8.17 6.38 22.11
N ARG A 75 7.23 6.70 23.00
CA ARG A 75 6.15 5.78 23.39
C ARG A 75 5.18 5.54 22.24
N PHE A 76 4.80 6.60 21.52
CA PHE A 76 3.95 6.48 20.34
C PHE A 76 4.56 5.56 19.29
N LEU A 77 5.83 5.79 18.93
CA LEU A 77 6.52 5.00 17.93
C LEU A 77 6.62 3.54 18.38
N TYR A 78 6.99 3.29 19.64
CA TYR A 78 7.05 1.94 20.19
C TYR A 78 5.70 1.21 20.10
N GLU A 79 4.60 1.81 20.60
CA GLU A 79 3.27 1.18 20.57
C GLU A 79 2.75 1.01 19.13
N THR A 80 3.00 1.99 18.25
CA THR A 80 2.48 1.98 16.87
C THR A 80 3.25 1.04 15.96
N LEU A 81 4.59 1.01 16.06
CA LEU A 81 5.41 0.07 15.31
C LEU A 81 5.01 -1.36 15.66
N VAL A 82 4.90 -1.69 16.94
CA VAL A 82 4.47 -3.04 17.37
C VAL A 82 3.09 -3.37 16.80
N GLY A 83 2.12 -2.44 16.87
CA GLY A 83 0.80 -2.64 16.29
C GLY A 83 0.84 -2.87 14.78
N GLN A 84 1.62 -2.09 14.04
CA GLN A 84 1.79 -2.25 12.58
C GLN A 84 2.45 -3.59 12.23
N TRP A 85 3.50 -3.97 12.95
CA TRP A 85 4.16 -5.26 12.76
C TRP A 85 3.22 -6.44 13.01
N LEU A 86 2.38 -6.37 14.06
CA LEU A 86 1.38 -7.39 14.34
C LEU A 86 0.30 -7.46 13.25
N GLU A 87 -0.22 -6.32 12.78
CA GLU A 87 -1.20 -6.28 11.68
C GLU A 87 -0.61 -6.88 10.38
N GLU A 88 0.65 -6.55 10.03
CA GLU A 88 1.33 -7.14 8.87
C GLU A 88 1.64 -8.63 9.05
N MET A 89 2.03 -9.05 10.26
CA MET A 89 2.22 -10.46 10.58
C MET A 89 0.90 -11.23 10.41
N GLU A 90 -0.20 -10.77 11.03
CA GLU A 90 -1.56 -11.32 10.87
C GLU A 90 -1.95 -11.46 9.41
N ARG A 91 -1.68 -10.44 8.60
CA ARG A 91 -1.98 -10.47 7.16
C ARG A 91 -1.16 -11.52 6.42
N ALA A 92 0.12 -11.66 6.76
CA ALA A 92 1.05 -12.59 6.11
C ALA A 92 0.92 -14.05 6.59
N TYR A 93 0.16 -14.33 7.66
CA TYR A 93 0.00 -15.70 8.14
C TYR A 93 -0.72 -16.57 7.11
N PRO A 94 -0.25 -17.82 6.85
CA PRO A 94 -0.88 -18.72 5.88
C PRO A 94 -2.35 -19.08 6.16
N SER A 95 -2.80 -18.89 7.41
CA SER A 95 -4.21 -19.09 7.80
C SER A 95 -5.13 -17.98 7.29
N ASN A 96 -4.57 -16.83 6.87
CA ASN A 96 -5.31 -15.77 6.22
C ASN A 96 -5.65 -16.18 4.79
N LYS A 97 -6.91 -16.52 4.54
CA LYS A 97 -7.42 -16.93 3.23
C LYS A 97 -7.73 -15.77 2.29
N THR A 98 -7.32 -14.55 2.66
CA THR A 98 -7.67 -13.35 1.91
C THR A 98 -6.67 -13.15 0.78
N TYR A 99 -7.20 -13.13 -0.44
CA TYR A 99 -6.50 -12.67 -1.62
C TYR A 99 -6.60 -11.16 -1.75
N GLU A 100 -5.60 -10.54 -2.36
CA GLU A 100 -5.50 -9.09 -2.43
C GLU A 100 -4.90 -8.62 -3.75
N LEU A 101 -5.45 -7.52 -4.27
CA LEU A 101 -4.91 -6.77 -5.39
C LEU A 101 -4.75 -5.32 -5.01
N TYR A 102 -3.71 -4.71 -5.59
CA TYR A 102 -3.34 -3.34 -5.28
C TYR A 102 -3.21 -2.49 -6.53
N SER A 103 -3.57 -1.22 -6.39
CA SER A 103 -3.20 -0.19 -7.36
C SER A 103 -2.90 1.10 -6.65
N PHE A 104 -1.95 1.85 -7.19
CA PHE A 104 -1.49 3.08 -6.57
C PHE A 104 -1.65 4.29 -7.51
N PHE A 105 -2.09 5.40 -6.93
CA PHE A 105 -2.28 6.68 -7.62
C PHE A 105 -1.70 7.83 -6.80
N VAL A 106 -1.28 8.89 -7.47
CA VAL A 106 -0.71 10.08 -6.85
C VAL A 106 -1.53 11.28 -7.25
N PHE A 107 -2.04 12.04 -6.29
CA PHE A 107 -2.83 13.24 -6.55
C PHE A 107 -2.17 14.49 -5.94
N THR A 108 -2.39 15.63 -6.59
CA THR A 108 -2.02 16.95 -6.09
C THR A 108 -3.25 17.63 -5.51
N ASN A 109 -3.07 18.71 -4.75
CA ASN A 109 -4.18 19.56 -4.27
C ASN A 109 -4.26 20.91 -4.99
N SER A 110 -3.59 21.04 -6.14
CA SER A 110 -3.50 22.30 -6.89
C SER A 110 -4.83 22.74 -7.51
N ASP A 111 -5.72 21.78 -7.79
CA ASP A 111 -7.07 22.00 -8.30
C ASP A 111 -8.12 21.31 -7.40
N PRO A 112 -8.83 22.07 -6.56
CA PRO A 112 -9.90 21.54 -5.71
C PRO A 112 -11.04 20.87 -6.49
N ALA A 113 -11.35 21.32 -7.72
CA ALA A 113 -12.41 20.73 -8.54
C ALA A 113 -12.01 19.35 -9.05
N LYS A 114 -10.73 19.17 -9.42
CA LYS A 114 -10.18 17.85 -9.77
C LYS A 114 -10.23 16.90 -8.56
N LEU A 115 -9.91 17.38 -7.37
CA LEU A 115 -10.04 16.60 -6.14
C LEU A 115 -11.48 16.15 -5.88
N ALA A 116 -12.44 17.07 -6.00
CA ALA A 116 -13.85 16.76 -5.86
C ALA A 116 -14.29 15.67 -6.85
N THR A 117 -13.88 15.79 -8.11
CA THR A 117 -14.13 14.79 -9.16
C THR A 117 -13.57 13.42 -8.78
N ILE A 118 -12.31 13.35 -8.31
CA ILE A 118 -11.68 12.09 -7.87
C ILE A 118 -12.46 11.47 -6.70
N THR A 119 -12.85 12.28 -5.71
CA THR A 119 -13.62 11.78 -4.56
C THR A 119 -15.01 11.29 -4.95
N GLU A 120 -15.68 11.95 -5.90
CA GLU A 120 -16.96 11.51 -6.43
C GLU A 120 -16.84 10.20 -7.22
N LEU A 121 -15.80 10.07 -8.06
CA LEU A 121 -15.49 8.83 -8.77
C LEU A 121 -15.27 7.66 -7.80
N ILE A 122 -14.46 7.87 -6.77
CA ILE A 122 -14.21 6.83 -5.75
C ILE A 122 -15.49 6.48 -4.99
N SER A 123 -16.30 7.47 -4.62
CA SER A 123 -17.58 7.23 -3.95
C SER A 123 -18.56 6.44 -4.82
N GLY A 124 -18.60 6.73 -6.13
CA GLY A 124 -19.36 5.99 -7.12
C GLY A 124 -18.88 4.53 -7.24
N LEU A 125 -17.57 4.31 -7.39
CA LEU A 125 -16.95 2.98 -7.43
C LEU A 125 -17.24 2.19 -6.15
N MET A 126 -17.14 2.81 -4.97
CA MET A 126 -17.48 2.19 -3.69
C MET A 126 -18.95 1.78 -3.61
N THR A 127 -19.85 2.62 -4.14
CA THR A 127 -21.29 2.32 -4.16
C THR A 127 -21.59 1.17 -5.10
N GLU A 128 -21.01 1.20 -6.29
CA GLU A 128 -21.14 0.13 -7.28
C GLU A 128 -20.63 -1.21 -6.74
N PHE A 129 -19.42 -1.25 -6.18
CA PHE A 129 -18.83 -2.46 -5.61
C PHE A 129 -19.75 -3.12 -4.57
N ARG A 130 -20.31 -2.31 -3.66
CA ARG A 130 -21.23 -2.80 -2.61
C ARG A 130 -22.54 -3.33 -3.18
N THR A 131 -23.04 -2.71 -4.24
CA THR A 131 -24.28 -3.15 -4.89
C THR A 131 -24.06 -4.43 -5.67
N GLN A 132 -22.96 -4.51 -6.43
CA GLN A 132 -22.64 -5.67 -7.27
C GLN A 132 -22.32 -6.91 -6.42
N PHE A 133 -21.46 -6.77 -5.40
CA PHE A 133 -20.97 -7.90 -4.61
C PHE A 133 -21.67 -8.03 -3.26
N LYS A 134 -22.96 -7.67 -3.22
CA LYS A 134 -23.75 -7.70 -1.99
C LYS A 134 -23.91 -9.13 -1.47
N GLY A 135 -23.32 -9.40 -0.31
CA GLY A 135 -23.39 -10.71 0.35
C GLY A 135 -22.11 -11.53 0.22
N GLU A 136 -21.20 -11.12 -0.68
CA GLU A 136 -19.91 -11.76 -0.86
C GLU A 136 -18.89 -11.28 0.18
N LYS A 137 -17.90 -12.12 0.47
CA LYS A 137 -16.79 -11.80 1.37
C LYS A 137 -15.68 -11.06 0.61
N VAL A 138 -16.01 -9.86 0.16
CA VAL A 138 -15.10 -8.99 -0.59
C VAL A 138 -15.00 -7.61 0.05
N THR A 139 -13.85 -6.98 -0.11
CA THR A 139 -13.59 -5.63 0.42
C THR A 139 -12.95 -4.76 -0.63
N PHE A 140 -13.41 -3.51 -0.72
CA PHE A 140 -12.79 -2.46 -1.53
C PHE A 140 -12.44 -1.28 -0.64
N LEU A 141 -11.15 -0.98 -0.53
CA LEU A 141 -10.61 0.13 0.24
C LEU A 141 -9.87 1.10 -0.66
N VAL A 142 -10.00 2.39 -0.34
CA VAL A 142 -9.12 3.44 -0.86
C VAL A 142 -8.54 4.18 0.32
N THR A 143 -7.25 3.95 0.58
CA THR A 143 -6.48 4.59 1.63
C THR A 143 -5.77 5.82 1.07
N TRP A 144 -5.96 6.96 1.71
CA TRP A 144 -5.28 8.20 1.36
C TRP A 144 -4.17 8.48 2.38
N ILE A 145 -2.93 8.53 1.90
CA ILE A 145 -1.75 8.88 2.69
C ILE A 145 -1.34 10.29 2.28
N HIS A 146 -1.45 11.23 3.22
CA HIS A 146 -1.04 12.60 2.99
C HIS A 146 0.50 12.71 2.99
N SER A 147 1.04 13.41 2.01
CA SER A 147 2.46 13.75 1.87
C SER A 147 2.65 15.25 1.63
N GLY A 148 3.60 15.64 0.78
CA GLY A 148 3.93 17.03 0.51
C GLY A 148 4.72 17.73 1.62
N GLY A 149 4.47 19.04 1.79
CA GLY A 149 5.15 19.86 2.80
C GLY A 149 6.68 19.88 2.58
N LYS A 150 7.44 19.55 3.63
CA LYS A 150 8.91 19.46 3.55
C LYS A 150 9.41 18.46 2.51
N ALA A 151 8.64 17.41 2.20
CA ALA A 151 9.01 16.43 1.19
C ALA A 151 8.96 16.98 -0.25
N SER A 152 8.24 18.09 -0.46
CA SER A 152 8.12 18.77 -1.77
C SER A 152 9.19 19.86 -1.99
N GLU A 153 10.00 20.20 -0.97
CA GLU A 153 11.01 21.27 -1.09
C GLU A 153 12.18 20.93 -2.03
N PRO A 154 12.77 19.72 -1.99
CA PRO A 154 13.83 19.37 -2.94
C PRO A 154 13.27 19.29 -4.37
N PRO A 155 14.06 19.67 -5.39
CA PRO A 155 13.63 19.53 -6.78
C PRO A 155 13.53 18.04 -7.18
N PRO A 156 12.73 17.69 -8.21
CA PRO A 156 12.50 16.30 -8.66
C PRO A 156 13.77 15.48 -8.87
N GLU A 157 14.82 16.09 -9.39
CA GLU A 157 16.11 15.47 -9.72
C GLU A 157 17.07 15.31 -8.52
N ALA A 158 16.76 15.88 -7.36
CA ALA A 158 17.65 15.83 -6.20
C ALA A 158 17.77 14.43 -5.56
N THR A 159 16.79 13.55 -5.77
CA THR A 159 16.81 12.16 -5.30
C THR A 159 16.09 11.25 -6.29
N ALA A 160 16.10 9.92 -6.06
CA ALA A 160 15.32 8.97 -6.86
C ALA A 160 13.78 9.16 -6.77
N TYR A 161 13.29 9.96 -5.81
CA TYR A 161 11.86 10.26 -5.70
C TYR A 161 11.51 11.51 -6.50
N PHE A 162 10.96 11.30 -7.70
CA PHE A 162 10.68 12.33 -8.70
C PHE A 162 9.38 13.12 -8.43
N TRP A 163 8.32 12.47 -7.98
CA TRP A 163 6.97 13.05 -7.85
C TRP A 163 6.81 14.01 -6.66
N ARG A 164 7.60 15.09 -6.62
CA ARG A 164 7.67 16.07 -5.52
C ARG A 164 6.38 16.87 -5.32
N GLU A 165 5.57 17.01 -6.36
CA GLU A 165 4.25 17.66 -6.31
C GLU A 165 3.16 16.77 -5.68
N ALA A 166 3.47 15.52 -5.34
CA ALA A 166 2.54 14.63 -4.67
C ALA A 166 2.10 15.21 -3.31
N VAL A 167 0.78 15.27 -3.11
CA VAL A 167 0.17 15.63 -1.82
C VAL A 167 -0.62 14.46 -1.24
N PHE A 168 -1.21 13.64 -2.10
CA PHE A 168 -1.94 12.45 -1.70
C PHE A 168 -1.45 11.23 -2.45
N HIS A 169 -1.00 10.25 -1.70
CA HIS A 169 -0.77 8.90 -2.18
C HIS A 169 -2.03 8.09 -1.91
N ALA A 170 -2.71 7.64 -2.97
CA ALA A 170 -3.92 6.86 -2.86
C ALA A 170 -3.62 5.38 -3.16
N TYR A 171 -3.74 4.56 -2.13
CA TYR A 171 -3.59 3.12 -2.20
C TYR A 171 -4.98 2.48 -2.30
N VAL A 172 -5.22 1.80 -3.41
CA VAL A 172 -6.45 1.04 -3.64
C VAL A 172 -6.18 -0.42 -3.38
N THR A 173 -7.05 -1.03 -2.56
CA THR A 173 -7.01 -2.44 -2.23
C THR A 173 -8.35 -3.09 -2.58
N VAL A 174 -8.30 -4.22 -3.28
CA VAL A 174 -9.43 -5.13 -3.47
C VAL A 174 -9.07 -6.46 -2.83
N GLU A 175 -9.87 -6.93 -1.89
CA GLU A 175 -9.68 -8.15 -1.11
C GLU A 175 -10.85 -9.11 -1.31
N TRP A 176 -10.58 -10.42 -1.36
CA TRP A 176 -11.63 -11.45 -1.39
C TRP A 176 -11.18 -12.74 -0.72
N VAL A 177 -12.13 -13.58 -0.31
CA VAL A 177 -11.84 -14.86 0.36
C VAL A 177 -12.05 -16.07 -0.55
N ASP A 178 -13.13 -16.08 -1.33
CA ASP A 178 -13.50 -17.25 -2.12
C ASP A 178 -12.86 -17.17 -3.51
N LYS A 179 -11.99 -18.12 -3.85
CA LYS A 179 -11.13 -18.11 -5.06
C LYS A 179 -11.86 -17.71 -6.36
N TRP A 180 -13.07 -18.24 -6.56
CA TRP A 180 -13.90 -17.99 -7.74
C TRP A 180 -14.25 -16.51 -7.98
N MET A 181 -14.09 -15.64 -6.97
CA MET A 181 -14.26 -14.20 -7.10
C MET A 181 -13.10 -13.51 -7.84
N GLU A 182 -11.97 -14.18 -8.08
CA GLU A 182 -10.76 -13.55 -8.63
C GLU A 182 -11.02 -12.78 -9.93
N GLY A 183 -11.69 -13.41 -10.90
CA GLY A 183 -11.99 -12.78 -12.18
C GLY A 183 -12.77 -11.47 -12.04
N GLU A 184 -13.78 -11.46 -11.17
CA GLU A 184 -14.59 -10.26 -10.90
C GLU A 184 -13.79 -9.18 -10.14
N MET A 185 -12.95 -9.57 -9.17
CA MET A 185 -12.11 -8.64 -8.42
C MET A 185 -11.05 -7.97 -9.30
N ARG A 186 -10.42 -8.73 -10.19
CA ARG A 186 -9.49 -8.19 -11.21
C ARG A 186 -10.20 -7.25 -12.17
N ALA A 187 -11.34 -7.66 -12.71
CA ALA A 187 -12.13 -6.84 -13.62
C ALA A 187 -12.56 -5.51 -12.96
N PHE A 188 -12.97 -5.56 -11.70
CA PHE A 188 -13.28 -4.38 -10.92
C PHE A 188 -12.06 -3.48 -10.72
N LEU A 189 -10.89 -4.03 -10.36
CA LEU A 189 -9.67 -3.23 -10.21
C LEU A 189 -9.24 -2.59 -11.54
N ILE A 190 -9.36 -3.28 -12.67
CA ILE A 190 -9.11 -2.70 -14.00
C ILE A 190 -10.02 -1.50 -14.25
N LYS A 191 -11.31 -1.59 -13.89
CA LYS A 191 -12.25 -0.46 -13.96
C LYS A 191 -11.79 0.71 -13.09
N VAL A 192 -11.38 0.46 -11.85
CA VAL A 192 -10.84 1.50 -10.95
C VAL A 192 -9.59 2.15 -11.55
N LYS A 193 -8.65 1.35 -12.08
CA LYS A 193 -7.44 1.84 -12.77
C LYS A 193 -7.79 2.77 -13.92
N ARG A 194 -8.72 2.37 -14.80
CA ARG A 194 -9.19 3.20 -15.93
C ARG A 194 -9.82 4.51 -15.47
N ALA A 195 -10.58 4.49 -14.38
CA ALA A 195 -11.25 5.68 -13.84
C ALA A 195 -10.25 6.66 -13.18
N LEU A 196 -9.26 6.17 -12.44
CA LEU A 196 -8.40 7.02 -11.59
C LEU A 196 -7.06 7.40 -12.23
N ARG A 197 -6.50 6.56 -13.12
CA ARG A 197 -5.20 6.81 -13.74
C ARG A 197 -5.09 8.17 -14.47
N PRO A 198 -6.10 8.64 -15.24
CA PRO A 198 -6.06 9.96 -15.87
C PRO A 198 -5.95 11.13 -14.88
N HIS A 199 -6.33 10.90 -13.62
CA HIS A 199 -6.25 11.91 -12.57
C HIS A 199 -4.93 11.86 -11.80
N SER A 200 -4.15 10.78 -11.92
CA SER A 200 -2.83 10.65 -11.30
C SER A 200 -1.88 11.73 -11.84
N LEU A 201 -0.88 12.11 -11.04
CA LEU A 201 0.17 13.04 -11.47
C LEU A 201 0.88 12.48 -12.71
N GLY A 202 1.09 13.32 -13.73
CA GLY A 202 1.60 12.89 -15.03
C GLY A 202 0.74 11.84 -15.76
N GLN A 203 -0.47 11.55 -15.26
CA GLN A 203 -1.36 10.46 -15.69
C GLN A 203 -0.75 9.06 -15.54
N GLU A 204 0.36 8.93 -14.83
CA GLU A 204 1.12 7.68 -14.73
C GLU A 204 1.65 7.42 -13.33
N ALA A 205 1.92 8.47 -12.54
CA ALA A 205 2.64 8.39 -11.28
C ALA A 205 2.12 7.28 -10.36
N ALA A 206 3.06 6.50 -9.86
CA ALA A 206 2.88 5.44 -8.88
C ALA A 206 4.02 5.49 -7.86
N PHE A 207 3.97 4.65 -6.82
CA PHE A 207 5.00 4.64 -5.78
C PHE A 207 5.54 3.22 -5.59
N ILE A 208 6.85 3.07 -5.75
CA ILE A 208 7.51 1.77 -5.83
C ILE A 208 7.34 0.89 -4.58
N ASN A 209 7.15 1.50 -3.40
CA ASN A 209 6.91 0.74 -2.17
C ASN A 209 5.55 0.04 -2.16
N PHE A 210 4.65 0.37 -3.09
CA PHE A 210 3.38 -0.30 -3.32
C PHE A 210 3.33 -0.77 -4.78
N PRO A 211 4.14 -1.79 -5.14
CA PRO A 211 4.19 -2.27 -6.50
C PRO A 211 2.83 -2.83 -6.91
N ASP A 212 2.41 -2.50 -8.11
CA ASP A 212 1.18 -3.01 -8.71
C ASP A 212 1.60 -4.10 -9.68
N ARG A 213 1.46 -5.36 -9.29
CA ARG A 213 1.98 -6.50 -10.06
C ARG A 213 1.52 -6.51 -11.51
N ASP A 214 0.31 -6.05 -11.77
CA ASP A 214 -0.30 -6.04 -13.10
C ASP A 214 -0.10 -4.68 -13.80
N PHE A 215 0.84 -3.86 -13.32
CA PHE A 215 1.25 -2.64 -13.99
C PHE A 215 2.17 -2.98 -15.17
N PRO A 216 1.92 -2.43 -16.38
CA PRO A 216 2.68 -2.81 -17.57
C PRO A 216 4.18 -2.65 -17.38
N SER A 217 4.94 -3.71 -17.68
CA SER A 217 6.39 -3.81 -17.52
C SER A 217 7.15 -2.67 -18.21
N ARG A 218 6.63 -2.17 -19.34
CA ARG A 218 7.26 -1.07 -20.11
C ARG A 218 7.02 0.31 -19.50
N LEU A 219 6.01 0.45 -18.63
CA LEU A 219 5.60 1.74 -18.08
C LEU A 219 6.05 1.95 -16.63
N HIS A 220 6.44 0.88 -15.92
CA HIS A 220 6.66 0.93 -14.47
C HIS A 220 7.79 1.89 -14.07
N GLU A 221 8.92 1.90 -14.77
CA GLU A 221 10.07 2.75 -14.40
C GLU A 221 9.69 4.23 -14.42
N ARG A 222 9.06 4.70 -15.50
CA ARG A 222 8.60 6.09 -15.59
C ARG A 222 7.50 6.39 -14.57
N ALA A 223 6.58 5.46 -14.34
CA ALA A 223 5.55 5.64 -13.31
C ALA A 223 6.15 5.78 -11.90
N TYR A 224 7.23 5.08 -11.57
CA TYR A 224 7.86 5.13 -10.24
C TYR A 224 8.90 6.24 -10.09
N PHE A 225 9.68 6.50 -11.13
CA PHE A 225 10.87 7.34 -11.07
C PHE A 225 10.80 8.58 -11.98
N GLY A 226 9.74 8.73 -12.77
CA GLY A 226 9.59 9.81 -13.73
C GLY A 226 10.81 9.92 -14.66
N ASP A 227 11.28 11.14 -14.87
CA ASP A 227 12.41 11.41 -15.75
C ASP A 227 13.77 11.01 -15.13
N ASN A 228 13.81 10.62 -13.84
CA ASN A 228 15.03 10.12 -13.21
C ASN A 228 15.36 8.67 -13.63
N THR A 229 14.50 8.02 -14.41
CA THR A 229 14.68 6.63 -14.90
C THR A 229 16.04 6.44 -15.57
N GLU A 230 16.45 7.34 -16.46
CA GLU A 230 17.70 7.17 -17.23
C GLU A 230 18.95 7.19 -16.34
N GLU A 231 18.97 8.06 -15.31
CA GLU A 231 20.06 8.10 -14.36
C GLU A 231 20.09 6.83 -13.48
N LEU A 232 18.93 6.31 -13.09
CA LEU A 232 18.84 5.04 -12.36
C LEU A 232 19.34 3.87 -13.20
N ARG A 233 19.01 3.81 -14.49
CA ARG A 233 19.54 2.80 -15.42
C ARG A 233 21.06 2.91 -15.55
N ARG A 234 21.61 4.13 -15.63
CA ARG A 234 23.06 4.36 -15.64
C ARG A 234 23.73 3.86 -14.36
N ILE A 235 23.14 4.13 -13.19
CA ILE A 235 23.62 3.64 -11.90
C ILE A 235 23.55 2.10 -11.85
N LYS A 236 22.45 1.50 -12.31
CA LYS A 236 22.27 0.06 -12.42
C LYS A 236 23.38 -0.60 -13.23
N GLN A 237 23.71 -0.03 -14.40
CA GLN A 237 24.79 -0.52 -15.25
C GLN A 237 26.18 -0.44 -14.59
N MET A 238 26.40 0.57 -13.73
CA MET A 238 27.67 0.75 -13.02
C MET A 238 27.86 -0.25 -11.89
N TRP A 239 26.79 -0.51 -11.12
CA TRP A 239 26.86 -1.32 -9.89
C TRP A 239 26.44 -2.77 -10.07
N ASP A 240 25.64 -3.06 -11.08
CA ASP A 240 25.14 -4.40 -11.40
C ASP A 240 25.22 -4.66 -12.91
N PRO A 241 26.44 -4.69 -13.49
CA PRO A 241 26.62 -4.87 -14.93
C PRO A 241 26.15 -6.25 -15.41
N GLU A 242 26.21 -7.27 -14.56
CA GLU A 242 25.77 -8.65 -14.82
C GLU A 242 24.23 -8.79 -14.71
N GLY A 243 23.55 -7.83 -14.06
CA GLY A 243 22.09 -7.88 -13.87
C GLY A 243 21.67 -8.91 -12.82
N PHE A 244 22.49 -9.12 -11.79
CA PHE A 244 22.22 -10.08 -10.70
C PHE A 244 20.93 -9.75 -9.95
N PHE A 245 20.67 -8.47 -9.67
CA PHE A 245 19.45 -8.05 -8.98
C PHE A 245 18.33 -7.76 -10.00
N LYS A 246 17.57 -8.78 -10.38
CA LYS A 246 16.51 -8.66 -11.40
C LYS A 246 15.15 -9.13 -10.88
N TRP A 247 14.11 -8.35 -11.15
CA TRP A 247 12.70 -8.72 -10.92
C TRP A 247 11.79 -7.97 -11.93
N PRO A 248 10.52 -8.36 -12.12
CA PRO A 248 9.67 -7.86 -13.20
C PRO A 248 9.47 -6.34 -13.27
N GLN A 249 9.57 -5.66 -12.11
CA GLN A 249 9.39 -4.21 -11.98
C GLN A 249 10.65 -3.51 -11.46
N GLY A 250 11.81 -4.09 -11.74
CA GLY A 250 13.10 -3.55 -11.37
C GLY A 250 13.65 -2.58 -12.40
N VAL A 251 14.50 -1.65 -11.93
CA VAL A 251 15.26 -0.76 -12.81
C VAL A 251 16.11 -1.59 -13.78
N LYS A 252 15.96 -1.31 -15.07
CA LYS A 252 16.63 -2.03 -16.16
C LYS A 252 18.03 -1.46 -16.39
N ARG A 253 18.89 -2.17 -17.12
CA ARG A 253 20.11 -1.56 -17.68
C ARG A 253 19.80 -0.84 -18.99
N PRO A 254 20.62 0.12 -19.40
CA PRO A 254 20.50 0.73 -20.72
C PRO A 254 20.57 -0.35 -21.81
N GLY A 255 19.53 -0.45 -22.64
CA GLY A 255 19.45 -1.41 -23.73
C GLY A 255 18.92 -2.80 -23.35
N ASP A 256 18.58 -3.06 -22.09
CA ASP A 256 17.80 -4.25 -21.74
C ASP A 256 16.42 -4.18 -22.45
N PRO A 257 15.94 -5.31 -23.01
CA PRO A 257 14.65 -5.33 -23.68
C PRO A 257 13.51 -5.05 -22.69
N ASP A 258 12.41 -4.54 -23.22
CA ASP A 258 11.17 -4.57 -22.46
C ASP A 258 10.73 -6.03 -22.29
N GLU A 259 10.47 -6.44 -21.05
CA GLU A 259 9.87 -7.76 -20.79
C GLU A 259 8.45 -7.73 -21.34
N GLU A 260 8.07 -8.72 -22.14
CA GLU A 260 6.69 -8.84 -22.58
C GLU A 260 5.83 -9.12 -21.35
N ASP A 261 4.73 -8.38 -21.19
CA ASP A 261 3.74 -8.70 -20.17
C ASP A 261 3.20 -10.11 -20.51
N GLU A 262 3.36 -11.09 -19.62
CA GLU A 262 2.75 -12.41 -19.82
C GLU A 262 1.24 -12.20 -20.02
N GLU A 263 0.75 -12.45 -21.22
CA GLU A 263 -0.69 -12.58 -21.44
C GLU A 263 -1.16 -13.72 -20.55
N SER A 264 -2.07 -13.42 -19.62
CA SER A 264 -2.81 -14.44 -18.89
C SER A 264 -3.57 -15.24 -19.93
N ASP A 265 -3.02 -16.37 -20.38
CA ASP A 265 -3.71 -17.33 -21.21
C ASP A 265 -5.02 -17.65 -20.47
N GLY A 266 -6.14 -17.38 -21.10
CA GLY A 266 -7.48 -17.44 -20.50
C GLY A 266 -7.93 -18.88 -20.21
N GLY A 267 -7.01 -19.75 -19.81
CA GLY A 267 -7.30 -21.09 -19.32
C GLY A 267 -8.11 -21.02 -18.02
N ASP A 268 -8.84 -22.10 -17.74
CA ASP A 268 -9.75 -22.23 -16.60
C ASP A 268 -9.05 -22.15 -15.22
N GLU A 269 -7.71 -22.02 -15.18
CA GLU A 269 -6.95 -21.80 -13.95
C GLU A 269 -6.83 -20.30 -13.62
N ASP A 270 -7.47 -19.91 -12.52
CA ASP A 270 -7.36 -18.59 -11.91
C ASP A 270 -5.88 -18.19 -11.71
N GLN A 271 -5.52 -16.96 -12.13
CA GLN A 271 -4.11 -16.48 -12.15
C GLN A 271 -3.44 -16.61 -10.77
N THR A 272 -4.19 -16.45 -9.69
CA THR A 272 -3.65 -16.62 -8.32
C THR A 272 -3.31 -18.07 -8.01
N ASP A 273 -4.11 -19.02 -8.47
CA ASP A 273 -3.86 -20.44 -8.30
C ASP A 273 -2.70 -20.93 -9.19
N ARG A 274 -2.58 -20.39 -10.41
CA ARG A 274 -1.38 -20.61 -11.25
C ARG A 274 -0.12 -20.16 -10.52
N LEU A 275 -0.10 -18.94 -10.00
CA LEU A 275 1.07 -18.39 -9.32
C LEU A 275 1.40 -19.13 -8.02
N ALA A 276 0.40 -19.48 -7.23
CA ALA A 276 0.59 -20.31 -6.05
C ALA A 276 1.19 -21.68 -6.44
N SER A 277 0.66 -22.32 -7.48
CA SER A 277 1.16 -23.60 -7.99
C SER A 277 2.60 -23.52 -8.52
N GLU A 278 2.94 -22.46 -9.24
CA GLU A 278 4.30 -22.19 -9.70
C GLU A 278 5.27 -21.94 -8.55
N GLN A 279 4.87 -21.17 -7.54
CA GLN A 279 5.68 -20.96 -6.34
C GLN A 279 5.88 -22.26 -5.58
N TRP A 280 4.83 -23.09 -5.45
CA TRP A 280 4.89 -24.39 -4.82
C TRP A 280 5.84 -25.35 -5.57
N ALA A 281 5.72 -25.38 -6.90
CA ALA A 281 6.59 -26.18 -7.76
C ALA A 281 8.05 -25.71 -7.73
N LYS A 282 8.30 -24.40 -7.64
CA LYS A 282 9.66 -23.84 -7.50
C LYS A 282 10.26 -24.13 -6.13
N ARG A 283 9.47 -24.10 -5.06
CA ARG A 283 9.90 -24.43 -3.69
C ARG A 283 10.36 -25.89 -3.59
N TRP A 284 9.63 -26.81 -4.22
CA TRP A 284 9.98 -28.24 -4.21
C TRP A 284 11.15 -28.61 -5.13
N LYS A 285 11.54 -27.76 -6.09
CA LYS A 285 12.76 -27.98 -6.91
C LYS A 285 14.06 -27.89 -6.10
N HIS A 286 14.00 -27.40 -4.86
CA HIS A 286 15.13 -27.39 -3.94
C HIS A 286 15.13 -28.56 -2.94
N ASP A 287 14.07 -29.37 -2.90
CA ASP A 287 13.97 -30.54 -2.04
C ASP A 287 14.03 -31.80 -2.90
N ASN A 288 15.24 -32.33 -3.10
CA ASN A 288 15.40 -33.67 -3.65
C ASN A 288 14.79 -34.65 -2.63
N PRO A 289 13.92 -35.60 -3.00
CA PRO A 289 13.36 -36.57 -2.04
C PRO A 289 14.41 -37.30 -1.21
N ALA A 290 15.61 -37.51 -1.76
CA ALA A 290 16.76 -38.07 -1.05
C ALA A 290 17.32 -37.16 0.07
N ASP A 291 17.22 -35.84 -0.09
CA ASP A 291 17.64 -34.86 0.91
C ASP A 291 16.62 -34.81 2.06
N LEU A 292 15.33 -34.95 1.75
CA LEU A 292 14.26 -35.09 2.75
C LEU A 292 14.37 -36.42 3.53
N GLU A 293 14.63 -37.54 2.86
CA GLU A 293 14.85 -38.83 3.55
C GLU A 293 16.08 -38.78 4.46
N ALA A 294 17.15 -38.09 4.05
CA ALA A 294 18.34 -37.89 4.88
C ALA A 294 18.05 -36.95 6.07
N GLU A 295 17.24 -35.92 5.89
CA GLU A 295 16.82 -35.00 6.94
C GLU A 295 15.89 -35.69 7.96
N PHE A 296 14.94 -36.51 7.50
CA PHE A 296 14.08 -37.32 8.37
C PHE A 296 14.90 -38.38 9.13
N ALA A 297 15.87 -39.05 8.48
CA ALA A 297 16.77 -39.98 9.16
C ALA A 297 17.64 -39.28 10.23
N TYR A 298 18.11 -38.07 9.95
CA TYR A 298 18.86 -37.24 10.89
C TYR A 298 18.03 -36.80 12.10
N LEU A 299 16.74 -36.51 11.91
CA LEU A 299 15.82 -36.14 12.98
C LEU A 299 15.42 -37.35 13.83
N ALA A 300 15.22 -38.52 13.22
CA ALA A 300 14.99 -39.79 13.90
C ALA A 300 16.19 -40.21 14.78
N GLU A 301 17.43 -40.05 14.29
CA GLU A 301 18.65 -40.27 15.09
C GLU A 301 18.75 -39.36 16.32
N ARG A 302 18.05 -38.22 16.31
CA ARG A 302 17.96 -37.28 17.45
C ARG A 302 16.73 -37.47 18.32
N GLY A 303 15.95 -38.53 18.08
CA GLY A 303 14.80 -38.91 18.91
C GLY A 303 13.52 -38.13 18.60
N PHE A 304 13.40 -37.55 17.42
CA PHE A 304 12.17 -36.92 16.92
C PHE A 304 11.48 -37.87 15.92
N ASP A 305 11.02 -39.03 16.40
CA ASP A 305 10.14 -39.90 15.63
C ASP A 305 8.68 -39.42 15.78
N GLU A 306 7.85 -39.59 14.73
CA GLU A 306 6.43 -39.17 14.67
C GLU A 306 5.47 -39.95 15.59
N ASP A 307 5.98 -40.73 16.54
CA ASP A 307 5.18 -41.45 17.53
C ASP A 307 5.36 -40.84 18.94
N ASP A 308 4.83 -39.63 19.14
CA ASP A 308 4.40 -39.07 20.44
C ASP A 308 3.32 -37.97 20.27
#